data_AF-A0A970YSJ2-F1
#
_entry.id   AF-A0A970YSJ2-F1
#
_cell.length_a   1.000
_cell.length_b   1.000
_cell.length_c   1.000
_cell.angle_alpha   90.00
_cell.angle_beta   90.00
_cell.angle_gamma   90.00
#
_symmetry.space_group_name_H-M   'P 1'
#
loop_
_entity.id
_entity.type
_entity.pdbx_description
1 polymer ?
#
loop_
_entity_poly.entity_id
_entity_poly.type
_entity_poly.pdbx_seq_one_letter_code
_entity_poly.pdbx_strand_id
1 'polypeptide(L)'
;MKILSIFEIVKNSLLAVQFDDKEENEFRHLFNLWKDYEFLESFFEDNLIDLNSGFYEETEIENAVLLTIDDAKKTEKRIFELATKGQTNTDEVLQNIFKPLISDSFDITLERQKAYGLRKKSWLRIYAIRISPNRFVITGGAIKLTKTMNDREHLIKELEKLEIAKKYLKENYLIEESDFYYSDIIRSE
;
A
#
# COMPACT_ATOMS: atom_id res chain seq x y z
N MET A 1 17.81 3.13 0.63
CA MET A 1 16.40 3.49 0.42
C MET A 1 16.14 4.87 0.99
N LYS A 2 15.82 5.80 0.10
CA LYS A 2 15.42 7.20 0.37
C LYS A 2 14.29 7.57 -0.59
N ILE A 3 13.45 8.53 -0.21
CA ILE A 3 12.38 9.02 -1.09
C ILE A 3 12.97 10.06 -2.05
N LEU A 4 12.76 9.82 -3.36
CA LEU A 4 13.12 10.77 -4.42
C LEU A 4 12.04 11.84 -4.60
N SER A 5 10.77 11.42 -4.61
CA SER A 5 9.63 12.29 -4.87
C SER A 5 8.34 11.64 -4.35
N ILE A 6 7.29 12.45 -4.21
CA ILE A 6 5.93 11.98 -3.98
C ILE A 6 5.09 12.36 -5.20
N PHE A 7 4.28 11.44 -5.69
CA PHE A 7 3.42 11.63 -6.86
C PHE A 7 1.95 11.68 -6.47
N GLU A 8 1.19 12.59 -7.06
CA GLU A 8 -0.27 12.54 -7.00
C GLU A 8 -0.80 11.53 -8.02
N ILE A 9 -1.42 10.47 -7.52
CA ILE A 9 -2.13 9.46 -8.31
C ILE A 9 -3.57 9.93 -8.56
N VAL A 10 -4.20 10.45 -7.52
CA VAL A 10 -5.49 11.15 -7.58
C VAL A 10 -5.33 12.44 -6.82
N LYS A 11 -5.46 13.56 -7.52
CA LYS A 11 -5.26 14.92 -6.98
C LYS A 11 -5.92 15.09 -5.60
N ASN A 12 -5.17 15.62 -4.63
CA ASN A 12 -5.62 15.87 -3.26
C ASN A 12 -6.11 14.64 -2.46
N SER A 13 -5.98 13.41 -2.98
CA SER A 13 -6.55 12.22 -2.32
C SER A 13 -5.58 11.05 -2.21
N LEU A 14 -5.00 10.62 -3.33
CA LEU A 14 -4.13 9.46 -3.34
C LEU A 14 -2.76 9.89 -3.85
N LEU A 15 -1.75 9.74 -3.01
CA LEU A 15 -0.36 9.97 -3.37
C LEU A 15 0.43 8.68 -3.23
N ALA A 16 1.59 8.61 -3.86
CA ALA A 16 2.51 7.49 -3.71
C ALA A 16 3.96 7.98 -3.67
N VAL A 17 4.77 7.37 -2.81
CA VAL A 17 6.21 7.63 -2.77
C VAL A 17 6.91 6.97 -3.95
N GLN A 18 7.98 7.59 -4.44
CA GLN A 18 8.98 6.93 -5.27
C GLN A 18 10.29 6.84 -4.47
N PHE A 19 10.82 5.63 -4.30
CA PHE A 19 12.11 5.40 -3.69
C PHE A 19 13.26 5.50 -4.71
N ASP A 20 14.48 5.73 -4.21
CA ASP A 20 15.70 5.92 -4.99
C ASP A 20 16.16 4.71 -5.80
N ASP A 21 15.65 3.52 -5.46
CA ASP A 21 15.89 2.27 -6.14
C ASP A 21 14.78 1.87 -7.14
N LYS A 22 13.79 2.74 -7.39
CA LYS A 22 12.62 2.45 -8.24
C LYS A 22 12.41 3.48 -9.34
N GLU A 23 12.08 3.00 -10.53
CA GLU A 23 11.72 3.86 -11.67
C GLU A 23 10.27 4.39 -11.57
N GLU A 24 9.37 3.62 -10.97
CA GLU A 24 7.97 3.99 -10.76
C GLU A 24 7.69 4.34 -9.29
N ASN A 25 6.61 5.08 -9.04
CA ASN A 25 6.07 5.22 -7.69
C ASN A 25 5.52 3.88 -7.17
N GLU A 26 5.46 3.74 -5.85
CA GLU A 26 5.10 2.50 -5.17
C GLU A 26 3.68 2.03 -5.49
N PHE A 27 2.73 2.92 -5.81
CA PHE A 27 1.38 2.49 -6.15
C PHE A 27 1.34 1.77 -7.50
N ARG A 28 1.95 2.36 -8.54
CA ARG A 28 2.05 1.74 -9.86
C ARG A 28 2.92 0.48 -9.83
N HIS A 29 4.11 0.59 -9.22
CA HIS A 29 5.03 -0.52 -9.10
C HIS A 29 4.35 -1.74 -8.46
N LEU A 30 3.65 -1.52 -7.34
CA LEU A 30 2.97 -2.58 -6.59
C LEU A 30 1.91 -3.30 -7.44
N PHE A 31 1.01 -2.56 -8.08
CA PHE A 31 -0.05 -3.17 -8.86
C PHE A 31 0.45 -3.78 -10.16
N ASN A 32 1.50 -3.24 -10.78
CA ASN A 32 2.16 -3.86 -11.93
C ASN A 32 2.75 -5.23 -11.56
N LEU A 33 3.48 -5.32 -10.45
CA LEU A 33 4.00 -6.60 -9.95
C LEU A 33 2.88 -7.60 -9.61
N TRP A 34 1.80 -7.14 -8.97
CA TRP A 34 0.67 -8.04 -8.65
C TRP A 34 -0.21 -8.42 -9.85
N LYS A 35 0.09 -7.90 -11.04
CA LYS A 35 -0.54 -8.29 -12.32
C LYS A 35 0.43 -9.08 -13.21
N ASP A 36 1.69 -9.23 -12.79
CA ASP A 36 2.73 -9.97 -13.50
C ASP A 36 2.69 -11.44 -13.09
N TYR A 37 2.47 -12.32 -14.06
CA TYR A 37 2.36 -13.75 -13.80
C TYR A 37 3.70 -14.37 -13.36
N GLU A 38 4.80 -14.03 -14.04
CA GLU A 38 6.13 -14.61 -13.82
C GLU A 38 6.67 -14.20 -12.45
N PHE A 39 6.48 -12.94 -12.06
CA PHE A 39 6.79 -12.47 -10.72
C PHE A 39 6.03 -13.23 -9.65
N LEU A 40 4.71 -13.40 -9.83
CA LEU A 40 3.85 -14.05 -8.85
C LEU A 40 4.16 -15.54 -8.71
N GLU A 41 4.38 -16.23 -9.83
CA GLU A 41 4.79 -17.64 -9.84
C GLU A 41 6.08 -17.82 -9.03
N SER A 42 7.12 -17.03 -9.35
CA SER A 42 8.39 -17.03 -8.61
C SER A 42 8.21 -16.73 -7.12
N PHE A 43 7.39 -15.72 -6.78
CA PHE A 43 7.11 -15.36 -5.40
C PHE A 43 6.46 -16.53 -4.63
N PHE A 44 5.48 -17.21 -5.22
CA PHE A 44 4.80 -18.31 -4.54
C PHE A 44 5.65 -19.59 -4.47
N GLU A 45 6.53 -19.84 -5.44
CA GLU A 45 7.55 -20.89 -5.36
C GLU A 45 8.50 -20.64 -4.19
N ASP A 46 9.06 -19.44 -4.09
CA ASP A 46 10.00 -19.05 -3.02
C ASP A 46 9.34 -19.07 -1.63
N ASN A 47 8.01 -18.87 -1.56
CA ASN A 47 7.25 -18.79 -0.32
C ASN A 47 6.28 -19.97 -0.15
N LEU A 48 6.55 -21.12 -0.76
CA LEU A 48 5.65 -22.28 -0.77
C LEU A 48 5.33 -22.80 0.63
N ILE A 49 6.30 -22.75 1.55
CA ILE A 49 6.13 -23.15 2.96
C ILE A 49 5.12 -22.22 3.65
N ASP A 50 5.17 -20.92 3.38
CA ASP A 50 4.24 -19.95 3.98
C ASP A 50 2.84 -20.07 3.35
N LEU A 51 2.77 -20.28 2.04
CA LEU A 51 1.51 -20.51 1.31
C LEU A 51 0.72 -21.68 1.91
N ASN A 52 1.43 -22.76 2.26
CA ASN A 52 0.87 -23.99 2.81
C ASN A 52 1.05 -24.12 4.33
N SER A 53 1.27 -23.01 5.05
CA SER A 53 1.46 -23.01 6.51
C SER A 53 0.17 -23.24 7.32
N GLY A 54 -0.98 -23.30 6.64
CA GLY A 54 -2.31 -23.36 7.26
C GLY A 54 -2.83 -21.99 7.76
N PHE A 55 -2.08 -20.90 7.56
CA PHE A 55 -2.57 -19.55 7.86
C PHE A 55 -3.68 -19.12 6.87
N TYR A 56 -3.53 -19.53 5.61
CA TYR A 56 -4.56 -19.48 4.58
C TYR A 56 -5.06 -20.88 4.24
N GLU A 57 -6.13 -20.95 3.44
CA GLU A 57 -6.53 -22.22 2.81
C GLU A 57 -5.42 -22.65 1.85
N GLU A 58 -5.01 -23.92 1.96
CA GLU A 58 -4.00 -24.51 1.08
C GLU A 58 -4.42 -24.38 -0.37
N THR A 59 -3.46 -24.10 -1.24
CA THR A 59 -3.74 -23.89 -2.65
C THR A 59 -2.49 -24.14 -3.50
N GLU A 60 -2.70 -24.51 -4.75
CA GLU A 60 -1.63 -24.67 -5.72
C GLU A 60 -1.13 -23.30 -6.20
N ILE A 61 0.15 -23.24 -6.60
CA ILE A 61 0.82 -22.02 -7.04
C ILE A 61 0.04 -21.33 -8.16
N GLU A 62 -0.36 -22.07 -9.20
CA GLU A 62 -1.10 -21.50 -10.33
C GLU A 62 -2.41 -20.83 -9.87
N ASN A 63 -3.15 -21.47 -8.96
CA ASN A 63 -4.36 -20.89 -8.41
C ASN A 63 -4.05 -19.66 -7.52
N ALA A 64 -2.98 -19.69 -6.72
CA ALA A 64 -2.53 -18.53 -5.95
C ALA A 64 -2.20 -17.32 -6.84
N VAL A 65 -1.53 -17.55 -7.98
CA VAL A 65 -1.23 -16.53 -8.99
C VAL A 65 -2.52 -15.92 -9.53
N LEU A 66 -3.43 -16.74 -10.05
CA LEU A 66 -4.68 -16.26 -10.65
C LEU A 66 -5.56 -15.49 -9.65
N LEU A 67 -5.69 -16.01 -8.41
CA LEU A 67 -6.41 -15.34 -7.34
C LEU A 67 -5.78 -14.01 -6.95
N THR A 68 -4.45 -13.90 -7.05
CA THR A 68 -3.73 -12.66 -6.74
C THR A 68 -3.94 -11.60 -7.81
N ILE A 69 -3.83 -11.98 -9.08
CA ILE A 69 -4.06 -11.07 -10.22
C ILE A 69 -5.49 -10.50 -10.21
N ASP A 70 -6.49 -11.35 -10.00
CA ASP A 70 -7.89 -10.91 -9.92
C ASP A 70 -8.13 -9.96 -8.74
N ASP A 71 -7.61 -10.32 -7.55
CA ASP A 71 -7.72 -9.48 -6.35
C ASP A 71 -7.03 -8.12 -6.52
N ALA A 72 -5.83 -8.12 -7.12
CA ALA A 72 -5.07 -6.90 -7.39
C ALA A 72 -5.82 -5.95 -8.31
N LYS A 73 -6.35 -6.43 -9.46
CA LYS A 73 -7.14 -5.62 -10.41
C LYS A 73 -8.36 -4.99 -9.74
N LYS A 74 -9.10 -5.77 -8.94
CA LYS A 74 -10.30 -5.28 -8.24
C LYS A 74 -9.93 -4.27 -7.15
N THR A 75 -8.84 -4.51 -6.43
CA THR A 75 -8.36 -3.64 -5.35
C THR A 75 -7.86 -2.31 -5.89
N GLU A 76 -7.04 -2.32 -6.96
CA GLU A 76 -6.56 -1.12 -7.67
C GLU A 76 -7.74 -0.23 -8.07
N LYS A 77 -8.71 -0.81 -8.79
CA LYS A 77 -9.92 -0.11 -9.22
C LYS A 77 -10.68 0.50 -8.05
N ARG A 78 -10.87 -0.24 -6.95
CA ARG A 78 -11.63 0.26 -5.79
C ARG A 78 -10.91 1.39 -5.05
N ILE A 79 -9.58 1.32 -4.93
CA ILE A 79 -8.80 2.41 -4.35
C ILE A 79 -8.96 3.68 -5.20
N PHE A 80 -8.82 3.58 -6.53
CA PHE A 80 -9.05 4.71 -7.44
C PHE A 80 -10.47 5.28 -7.33
N GLU A 81 -11.49 4.42 -7.30
CA GLU A 81 -12.90 4.84 -7.17
C GLU A 81 -13.13 5.61 -5.86
N LEU A 82 -12.65 5.10 -4.73
CA LEU A 82 -12.79 5.76 -3.43
C LEU A 82 -12.02 7.08 -3.37
N ALA A 83 -10.79 7.11 -3.90
CA ALA A 83 -9.99 8.33 -3.95
C ALA A 83 -10.69 9.43 -4.76
N THR A 84 -11.28 9.05 -5.90
CA THR A 84 -11.98 9.99 -6.80
C THR A 84 -13.31 10.45 -6.23
N LYS A 85 -14.17 9.51 -5.80
CA LYS A 85 -15.50 9.83 -5.26
C LYS A 85 -15.44 10.55 -3.91
N GLY A 86 -14.44 10.23 -3.10
CA GLY A 86 -14.21 10.86 -1.81
C GLY A 86 -13.96 12.37 -1.87
N GLN A 87 -13.70 12.92 -3.07
CA GLN A 87 -13.59 14.36 -3.29
C GLN A 87 -14.94 15.09 -3.23
N THR A 88 -16.05 14.39 -3.51
CA THR A 88 -17.40 14.98 -3.56
C THR A 88 -18.39 14.29 -2.63
N ASN A 89 -18.07 13.08 -2.14
CA ASN A 89 -18.91 12.29 -1.26
C ASN A 89 -18.14 11.82 -0.01
N THR A 90 -18.63 12.17 1.17
CA THR A 90 -18.01 11.80 2.46
C THR A 90 -18.21 10.33 2.84
N ASP A 91 -19.17 9.64 2.25
CA ASP A 91 -19.48 8.23 2.57
C ASP A 91 -18.65 7.23 1.76
N GLU A 92 -18.06 7.66 0.64
CA GLU A 92 -17.22 6.83 -0.24
C GLU A 92 -15.77 7.32 -0.27
N VAL A 93 -15.11 7.33 0.90
CA VAL A 93 -13.71 7.80 1.08
C VAL A 93 -12.71 6.68 1.34
N LEU A 94 -11.42 6.96 1.11
CA LEU A 94 -10.31 6.02 1.33
C LEU A 94 -10.22 5.50 2.78
N GLN A 95 -10.56 6.32 3.79
CA GLN A 95 -10.58 5.89 5.20
C GLN A 95 -11.47 4.66 5.44
N ASN A 96 -12.45 4.37 4.58
CA ASN A 96 -13.31 3.20 4.74
C ASN A 96 -12.56 1.87 4.56
N ILE A 97 -11.43 1.87 3.85
CA ILE A 97 -10.64 0.66 3.56
C ILE A 97 -9.27 0.64 4.24
N PHE A 98 -8.70 1.81 4.53
CA PHE A 98 -7.47 1.93 5.30
C PHE A 98 -7.74 1.91 6.80
N LYS A 99 -7.00 1.07 7.51
CA LYS A 99 -7.12 0.89 8.97
C LYS A 99 -5.74 1.03 9.62
N PRO A 100 -5.67 1.43 10.89
CA PRO A 100 -4.42 1.49 11.62
C PRO A 100 -3.60 0.21 11.48
N LEU A 101 -2.30 0.35 11.21
CA LEU A 101 -1.39 -0.79 11.14
C LEU A 101 -1.33 -1.51 12.49
N ILE A 102 -1.36 -0.73 13.57
CA ILE A 102 -1.41 -1.17 14.97
C ILE A 102 -2.72 -0.65 15.59
N SER A 103 -3.51 -1.51 16.21
CA SER A 103 -4.85 -1.21 16.74
C SER A 103 -4.88 -0.16 17.85
N ASP A 104 -3.81 -0.08 18.65
CA ASP A 104 -3.75 0.72 19.89
C ASP A 104 -2.74 1.89 19.77
N SER A 105 -2.59 2.39 18.55
CA SER A 105 -1.79 3.56 18.23
C SER A 105 -2.46 4.82 18.80
N PHE A 106 -1.78 5.55 19.68
CA PHE A 106 -2.18 6.90 20.12
C PHE A 106 -1.66 8.00 19.17
N ASP A 107 -0.84 7.63 18.18
CA ASP A 107 -0.25 8.58 17.23
C ASP A 107 -1.18 8.80 16.05
N ILE A 108 -2.04 9.80 16.20
CA ILE A 108 -3.02 10.20 15.18
C ILE A 108 -2.37 10.94 14.00
N THR A 109 -1.17 11.50 14.19
CA THR A 109 -0.48 12.31 13.18
C THR A 109 0.41 11.44 12.32
N LEU A 110 0.17 11.45 11.01
CA LEU A 110 0.91 10.58 10.06
C LEU A 110 0.85 9.12 10.52
N GLU A 111 -0.35 8.65 10.82
CA GLU A 111 -0.58 7.30 11.30
C GLU A 111 -0.29 6.29 10.18
N ARG A 112 0.42 5.22 10.50
CA ARG A 112 0.68 4.10 9.58
C ARG A 112 -0.59 3.28 9.42
N GLN A 113 -0.99 3.06 8.18
CA GLN A 113 -2.22 2.36 7.83
C GLN A 113 -1.95 1.17 6.93
N LYS A 114 -2.92 0.27 6.90
CA LYS A 114 -2.99 -0.85 5.96
C LYS A 114 -4.39 -0.96 5.36
N ALA A 115 -4.46 -1.32 4.09
CA ALA A 115 -5.66 -1.82 3.44
C ALA A 115 -5.45 -3.29 3.02
N TYR A 116 -6.55 -4.03 2.92
CA TYR A 116 -6.56 -5.41 2.44
C TYR A 116 -7.03 -5.45 1.00
N GLY A 117 -6.60 -6.47 0.24
CA GLY A 117 -7.27 -6.81 -1.00
C GLY A 117 -8.75 -7.16 -0.76
N LEU A 118 -9.55 -7.05 -1.82
CA LEU A 118 -11.01 -7.22 -1.77
C LEU A 118 -11.47 -8.67 -1.68
N ARG A 119 -10.62 -9.63 -2.06
CA ARG A 119 -10.93 -11.05 -1.93
C ARG A 119 -11.15 -11.42 -0.46
N LYS A 120 -12.13 -12.28 -0.20
CA LYS A 120 -12.29 -12.90 1.13
C LYS A 120 -10.99 -13.62 1.48
N LYS A 121 -10.50 -13.40 2.72
CA LYS A 121 -9.17 -13.87 3.15
C LYS A 121 -8.07 -13.47 2.17
N SER A 122 -8.09 -12.23 1.65
CA SER A 122 -6.99 -11.71 0.85
C SER A 122 -5.67 -11.78 1.62
N TRP A 123 -4.58 -12.06 0.91
CA TRP A 123 -3.20 -11.94 1.37
C TRP A 123 -2.53 -10.64 0.90
N LEU A 124 -3.20 -9.82 0.09
CA LEU A 124 -2.70 -8.52 -0.36
C LEU A 124 -2.81 -7.48 0.75
N ARG A 125 -1.73 -6.74 1.01
CA ARG A 125 -1.71 -5.62 1.95
C ARG A 125 -1.09 -4.42 1.26
N ILE A 126 -1.78 -3.31 1.34
CA ILE A 126 -1.31 -2.02 0.84
C ILE A 126 -1.01 -1.17 2.06
N TYR A 127 0.17 -0.57 2.11
CA TYR A 127 0.65 0.22 3.23
C TYR A 127 0.68 1.70 2.87
N ALA A 128 0.27 2.53 3.82
CA ALA A 128 0.15 3.97 3.60
C ALA A 128 0.39 4.77 4.89
N ILE A 129 0.72 6.05 4.71
CA ILE A 129 0.65 7.06 5.77
C ILE A 129 -0.64 7.87 5.57
N ARG A 130 -1.44 8.00 6.64
CA ARG A 130 -2.66 8.82 6.63
C ARG A 130 -2.31 10.29 6.86
N ILE A 131 -2.81 11.15 5.98
CA ILE A 131 -2.79 12.61 6.16
C ILE A 131 -4.15 13.08 6.67
N SER A 132 -5.24 12.63 6.04
CA SER A 132 -6.61 13.00 6.38
C SER A 132 -7.60 11.88 6.01
N PRO A 133 -8.93 12.00 6.27
CA PRO A 133 -9.93 10.98 5.92
C PRO A 133 -9.93 10.50 4.47
N ASN A 134 -9.61 11.35 3.50
CA ASN A 134 -9.53 10.96 2.09
C ASN A 134 -8.16 11.24 1.47
N ARG A 135 -7.12 11.48 2.27
CA ARG A 135 -5.76 11.78 1.80
C ARG A 135 -4.72 10.83 2.39
N PHE A 136 -4.12 10.01 1.53
CA PHE A 136 -3.16 8.97 1.90
C PHE A 136 -1.93 8.99 1.00
N VAL A 137 -0.78 8.67 1.58
CA VAL A 137 0.49 8.46 0.85
C VAL A 137 0.83 6.98 0.88
N ILE A 138 0.71 6.30 -0.26
CA ILE A 138 1.06 4.89 -0.43
C ILE A 138 2.57 4.74 -0.36
N THR A 139 3.02 3.80 0.47
CA THR A 139 4.44 3.53 0.70
C THR A 139 4.91 2.21 0.12
N GLY A 140 3.98 1.35 -0.30
CA GLY A 140 4.27 0.01 -0.80
C GLY A 140 3.16 -0.98 -0.45
N GLY A 141 3.49 -2.26 -0.54
CA GLY A 141 2.57 -3.35 -0.25
C GLY A 141 3.25 -4.72 -0.27
N ALA A 142 2.54 -5.73 0.23
CA ALA A 142 3.05 -7.09 0.27
C ALA A 142 1.97 -8.15 0.04
N ILE A 143 2.39 -9.28 -0.53
CA ILE A 143 1.68 -10.55 -0.40
C ILE A 143 2.12 -11.16 0.94
N LYS A 144 1.24 -11.11 1.94
CA LYS A 144 1.54 -11.53 3.31
C LYS A 144 0.87 -12.85 3.61
N LEU A 145 1.66 -13.90 3.61
CA LEU A 145 1.25 -15.28 3.84
C LEU A 145 1.37 -15.72 5.31
N THR A 146 1.81 -14.83 6.19
CA THR A 146 2.06 -15.11 7.61
C THR A 146 1.25 -14.23 8.54
N LYS A 147 1.22 -14.54 9.84
CA LYS A 147 0.48 -13.76 10.85
C LYS A 147 1.15 -12.43 11.19
N THR A 148 2.47 -12.39 11.38
CA THR A 148 3.22 -11.17 11.73
C THR A 148 3.90 -10.56 10.50
N MET A 149 4.52 -9.37 10.63
CA MET A 149 5.41 -8.80 9.60
C MET A 149 6.89 -8.90 9.97
N ASN A 150 7.20 -9.53 11.10
CA ASN A 150 8.51 -9.38 11.76
C ASN A 150 9.53 -10.43 11.31
N ASP A 151 9.10 -11.44 10.55
CA ASP A 151 9.88 -12.66 10.33
C ASP A 151 10.36 -12.83 8.88
N ARG A 152 9.75 -12.12 7.93
CA ARG A 152 10.04 -12.27 6.49
C ARG A 152 10.63 -10.99 5.93
N GLU A 153 11.72 -11.11 5.19
CA GLU A 153 12.49 -9.96 4.69
C GLU A 153 11.63 -8.97 3.91
N HIS A 154 10.74 -9.45 3.02
CA HIS A 154 9.86 -8.58 2.25
C HIS A 154 8.86 -7.81 3.13
N LEU A 155 8.40 -8.40 4.24
CA LEU A 155 7.50 -7.73 5.18
C LEU A 155 8.23 -6.72 6.06
N ILE A 156 9.46 -7.04 6.48
CA ILE A 156 10.32 -6.13 7.25
C ILE A 156 10.65 -4.89 6.42
N LYS A 157 10.98 -5.07 5.12
CA LYS A 157 11.22 -3.95 4.20
C LYS A 157 10.02 -3.00 4.10
N GLU A 158 8.79 -3.53 4.10
CA GLU A 158 7.59 -2.67 4.07
C GLU A 158 7.39 -1.90 5.40
N LEU A 159 7.80 -2.46 6.55
CA LEU A 159 7.84 -1.71 7.81
C LEU A 159 8.86 -0.58 7.76
N GLU A 160 10.05 -0.83 7.18
CA GLU A 160 11.09 0.19 7.01
C GLU A 160 10.63 1.32 6.08
N LYS A 161 9.97 0.99 4.96
CA LYS A 161 9.38 1.98 4.03
C LYS A 161 8.38 2.90 4.73
N LEU A 162 7.51 2.35 5.56
CA LEU A 162 6.56 3.14 6.36
C LEU A 162 7.25 4.12 7.30
N GLU A 163 8.31 3.69 8.00
CA GLU A 163 9.08 4.57 8.88
C GLU A 163 9.82 5.66 8.10
N ILE A 164 10.44 5.32 6.97
CA ILE A 164 11.11 6.28 6.10
C ILE A 164 10.12 7.32 5.57
N ALA A 165 8.96 6.89 5.07
CA ALA A 165 7.94 7.79 4.56
C ALA A 165 7.38 8.71 5.65
N LYS A 166 7.09 8.16 6.83
CA LYS A 166 6.63 8.96 7.97
C LYS A 166 7.66 10.01 8.37
N LYS A 167 8.93 9.63 8.47
CA LYS A 167 10.02 10.54 8.81
C LYS A 167 10.18 11.63 7.75
N TYR A 168 10.19 11.25 6.47
CA TYR A 168 10.31 12.18 5.34
C TYR A 168 9.19 13.22 5.33
N LEU A 169 7.94 12.80 5.54
CA LEU A 169 6.79 13.71 5.62
C LEU A 169 6.94 14.69 6.78
N LYS A 170 7.38 14.23 7.97
CA LYS A 170 7.64 15.13 9.12
C LYS A 170 8.75 16.13 8.85
N GLU A 171 9.87 15.69 8.29
CA GLU A 171 11.04 16.54 8.02
C GLU A 171 10.77 17.61 6.95
N ASN A 172 9.83 17.34 6.03
CA ASN A 172 9.40 18.30 5.00
C ASN A 172 8.11 19.06 5.37
N TYR A 173 7.68 18.99 6.63
CA TYR A 173 6.46 19.67 7.11
C TYR A 173 5.20 19.33 6.31
N LEU A 174 5.06 18.09 5.83
CA LEU A 174 3.90 17.56 5.11
C LEU A 174 3.01 16.73 6.06
N ILE A 175 2.33 17.41 6.98
CA ILE A 175 1.67 16.79 8.13
C ILE A 175 0.13 16.82 7.99
N GLU A 176 -0.42 17.87 7.37
CA GLU A 176 -1.85 18.07 7.14
C GLU A 176 -2.15 18.47 5.70
N GLU A 177 -3.44 18.55 5.32
CA GLU A 177 -3.83 18.79 3.92
C GLU A 177 -3.27 20.10 3.35
N SER A 178 -3.18 21.15 4.17
CA SER A 178 -2.71 22.49 3.81
C SER A 178 -1.28 22.48 3.25
N ASP A 179 -0.44 21.61 3.81
CA ASP A 179 1.00 21.60 3.55
C ASP A 179 1.35 21.18 2.12
N PHE A 180 0.45 20.43 1.49
CA PHE A 180 0.66 19.87 0.16
C PHE A 180 0.35 20.86 -0.97
N TYR A 181 -0.33 21.99 -0.71
CA TYR A 181 -0.69 22.95 -1.76
C TYR A 181 0.51 23.75 -2.30
N TYR A 182 1.60 23.84 -1.54
CA TYR A 182 2.76 24.68 -1.85
C TYR A 182 4.07 23.90 -1.97
N SER A 183 4.00 22.56 -2.02
CA SER A 183 5.20 21.72 -1.99
C SER A 183 5.70 21.40 -3.39
N ASP A 184 6.91 21.86 -3.70
CA ASP A 184 7.63 21.55 -4.95
C ASP A 184 8.09 20.07 -5.04
N ILE A 185 7.95 19.32 -3.94
CA ILE A 185 8.31 17.90 -3.85
C ILE A 185 7.22 17.00 -4.45
N ILE A 186 5.99 17.52 -4.56
CA ILE A 186 4.86 16.79 -5.09
C ILE A 186 4.80 16.98 -6.60
N ARG A 187 4.79 15.87 -7.33
CA ARG A 187 4.68 15.86 -8.80
C ARG A 187 3.32 15.32 -9.20
N SER A 188 2.70 15.92 -10.21
CA SER A 188 1.59 15.30 -10.92
C SER A 188 2.11 14.19 -11.82
N GLU A 189 1.44 13.03 -11.84
CA GLU A 189 1.64 12.05 -12.92
C GLU A 189 1.10 12.54 -14.27
#